data_AF-A0A2E6ZP02-F1
#
_entry.id   AF-A0A2E6ZP02-F1
#
_cell.length_a   1.000
_cell.length_b   1.000
_cell.length_c   1.000
_cell.angle_alpha   90.00
_cell.angle_beta   90.00
_cell.angle_gamma   90.00
#
_symmetry.space_group_name_H-M   'P 1'
#
loop_
_entity.id
_entity.type
_entity.pdbx_description
1 polymer ?
#
loop_
_entity_poly.entity_id
_entity_poly.type
_entity_poly.pdbx_seq_one_letter_code
_entity_poly.pdbx_strand_id
1 'polypeptide(L)' 'MKAHSLRHYFATNLVEKGANIKVVQELLGHTSLDTTQIYLSVKPDHLKDAIQLLE' A
#
# COMPACT_ATOMS: atom_id res chain seq x y z
N MET A 1 -12.83 5.67 17.58
CA MET A 1 -12.12 5.50 16.29
C MET A 1 -13.14 5.57 15.17
N LYS A 2 -12.91 6.37 14.13
CA LYS A 2 -13.83 6.48 12.99
C LYS A 2 -13.50 5.39 11.96
N ALA A 3 -14.48 4.95 11.17
CA ALA A 3 -14.30 3.96 10.11
C ALA A 3 -13.12 4.30 9.17
N HIS A 4 -12.88 5.60 8.92
CA HIS A 4 -11.75 6.08 8.13
C HIS A 4 -10.37 5.74 8.75
N SER A 5 -10.23 5.83 10.08
CA SER A 5 -8.98 5.51 10.78
C SER A 5 -8.65 4.03 10.73
N LEU A 6 -9.66 3.15 10.82
CA LEU A 6 -9.47 1.70 10.70
C LEU A 6 -9.09 1.30 9.27
N ARG A 7 -9.77 1.87 8.27
CA ARG A 7 -9.40 1.68 6.85
C ARG A 7 -7.96 2.12 6.61
N HIS A 8 -7.58 3.29 7.11
CA HIS A 8 -6.24 3.83 6.95
C HIS A 8 -5.20 2.91 7.61
N TYR A 9 -5.41 2.53 8.87
CA TYR A 9 -4.52 1.60 9.57
C TYR A 9 -4.36 0.26 8.84
N PHE A 10 -5.48 -0.33 8.39
CA PHE A 10 -5.47 -1.60 7.67
C PHE A 10 -4.69 -1.51 6.36
N ALA A 11 -4.95 -0.49 5.54
CA ALA A 11 -4.33 -0.31 4.25
C ALA A 11 -2.83 -0.01 4.36
N THR A 12 -2.46 0.96 5.23
CA THR A 12 -1.06 1.33 5.45
C THR A 12 -0.24 0.15 5.95
N ASN A 13 -0.74 -0.61 6.93
CA ASN A 13 0.00 -1.75 7.48
C ASN A 13 0.18 -2.89 6.48
N LEU A 14 -0.78 -3.13 5.58
CA LEU A 14 -0.60 -4.11 4.50
C LEU A 14 0.48 -3.66 3.51
N VAL A 15 0.43 -2.41 3.08
CA VAL A 15 1.41 -1.84 2.14
C VAL A 15 2.82 -1.84 2.75
N GLU A 16 2.96 -1.45 4.02
CA GLU A 16 4.25 -1.45 4.72
C GLU A 16 4.84 -2.85 4.88
N LYS A 17 4.01 -3.89 4.95
CA LYS A 17 4.43 -5.30 4.97
C LYS A 17 4.72 -5.87 3.57
N GLY A 18 4.68 -5.03 2.52
CA GLY A 18 4.97 -5.45 1.15
C GLY A 18 3.79 -6.10 0.42
N ALA A 19 2.56 -5.96 0.91
CA ALA A 19 1.39 -6.45 0.19
C ALA A 19 1.26 -5.74 -1.16
N ASN A 20 0.89 -6.48 -2.20
CA ASN A 20 0.63 -5.92 -3.52
C ASN A 20 -0.52 -4.90 -3.44
N ILE A 21 -0.30 -3.68 -3.95
CA ILE A 21 -1.28 -2.59 -3.86
C ILE A 21 -2.61 -2.90 -4.55
N LYS A 22 -2.60 -3.74 -5.59
CA LYS A 22 -3.82 -4.23 -6.26
C LYS A 22 -4.63 -5.14 -5.33
N VAL A 23 -3.98 -5.99 -4.55
CA VAL A 23 -4.64 -6.83 -3.54
C VAL A 23 -5.27 -5.95 -2.46
N VAL A 24 -4.55 -4.93 -1.99
CA VAL A 24 -5.09 -3.97 -1.00
C VAL A 24 -6.32 -3.23 -1.56
N GLN A 25 -6.29 -2.83 -2.83
CA GLN A 25 -7.42 -2.18 -3.49
C GLN A 25 -8.66 -3.08 -3.54
N GLU A 26 -8.51 -4.36 -3.91
CA GLU A 26 -9.63 -5.32 -3.94
C GLU A 26 -10.19 -5.57 -2.53
N LEU A 27 -9.31 -5.74 -1.53
CA LEU A 27 -9.73 -5.93 -0.12
C LEU A 27 -10.51 -4.74 0.43
N LEU A 28 -10.22 -3.53 -0.04
CA LEU A 28 -10.91 -2.30 0.36
C LEU A 28 -12.15 -2.01 -0.50
N GLY A 29 -12.37 -2.75 -1.59
CA GLY A 29 -13.44 -2.50 -2.55
C GLY A 29 -13.32 -1.16 -3.27
N HIS A 30 -12.09 -0.65 -3.45
CA HIS A 30 -11.87 0.59 -4.16
C HIS A 30 -12.01 0.38 -5.66
N THR A 31 -12.74 1.26 -6.36
CA THR A 31 -12.97 1.16 -7.80
C THR A 31 -11.80 1.65 -8.65
N SER A 32 -10.90 2.44 -8.05
CA SER A 32 -9.69 2.95 -8.70
C SER A 32 -8.46 2.67 -7.83
N LEU A 33 -7.33 2.45 -8.49
CA LEU A 33 -6.04 2.41 -7.81
C LEU A 33 -5.65 3.79 -7.26
N ASP A 34 -6.13 4.88 -7.87
CA ASP A 34 -5.80 6.25 -7.43
C ASP A 34 -6.24 6.55 -6.00
N THR A 35 -7.35 5.95 -5.55
CA THR A 35 -7.82 6.10 -4.17
C THR A 35 -7.07 5.21 -3.18
N THR A 36 -6.35 4.20 -3.69
CA THR A 36 -5.55 3.27 -2.89
C THR A 36 -4.09 3.72 -2.82
N GLN A 37 -3.60 4.42 -3.84
CA GLN A 37 -2.22 4.92 -3.91
C GLN A 37 -1.87 5.89 -2.78
N ILE A 38 -2.88 6.50 -2.14
CA ILE A 38 -2.69 7.38 -0.97
C ILE A 38 -2.02 6.65 0.21
N TYR A 39 -2.03 5.32 0.20
CA TYR A 39 -1.39 4.49 1.23
C TYR A 39 0.04 4.07 0.85
N LEU A 40 0.51 4.38 -0.36
CA LEU A 40 1.89 4.12 -0.77
C LEU A 40 2.82 5.17 -0.15
N SER A 41 3.82 4.70 0.60
CA SER A 41 4.96 5.50 1.00
C SER A 41 6.16 5.10 0.17
N VAL A 42 6.52 5.92 -0.82
CA VAL A 42 7.77 5.72 -1.57
C VAL A 42 8.91 6.26 -0.71
N LYS A 43 9.61 5.37 -0.01
CA LYS A 43 10.87 5.71 0.66
C LYS A 43 12.03 5.53 -0.32
N PRO A 44 13.08 6.38 -0.27
CA PRO A 44 14.25 6.24 -1.15
C PRO A 44 14.88 4.84 -1.14
N ASP A 45 14.81 4.15 -0.01
CA ASP A 45 15.36 2.79 0.15
C ASP A 45 14.59 1.75 -0.67
N HIS A 46 13.27 1.93 -0.87
CA HIS A 46 12.46 0.98 -1.64
C HIS A 46 12.88 0.90 -3.12
N LEU A 47 13.44 1.98 -3.68
CA LEU A 47 13.93 1.98 -5.06
C LEU A 47 15.21 1.16 -5.20
N LYS A 48 16.08 1.21 -4.19
CA LYS A 48 17.31 0.39 -4.15
C LYS A 48 16.96 -1.08 -3.97
N ASP A 49 16.08 -1.39 -3.01
CA ASP A 49 15.62 -2.76 -2.75
C ASP A 49 14.98 -3.37 -4.01
N ALA A 50 14.18 -2.60 -4.75
CA ALA A 50 13.54 -3.07 -5.99
C ALA A 50 14.56 -3.41 -7.08
N ILE A 51 15.66 -2.66 -7.20
CA ILE A 51 16.74 -2.96 -8.15
C ILE A 51 17.51 -4.20 -7.69
N GLN A 52 17.74 -4.37 -6.39
CA GLN A 52 18.47 -5.51 -5.81
C GLN A 52 17.74 -6.85 -6.03
N LEU A 53 16.43 -6.85 -6.25
CA LEU A 53 15.68 -8.08 -6.61
C LEU A 53 16.13 -8.72 -7.94
N LEU A 54 16.90 -8.00 -8.76
CA LEU A 54 17.41 -8.49 -10.05
C LEU A 54 18.78 -9.17 -9.94
N GLU A 55 19.43 -9.11 -8.77
CA GLU A 55 20.71 -9.77 -8.46
C GLU A 55 20.50 -11.19 -7.90
#